data_AF-A0A7W3M0F8-F1
#
_entry.id   AF-A0A7W3M0F8-F1
#
_cell.length_a   1.000
_cell.length_b   1.000
_cell.length_c   1.000
_cell.angle_alpha   90.00
_cell.angle_beta   90.00
_cell.angle_gamma   90.00
#
_symmetry.space_group_name_H-M   'P 1'
#
loop_
_entity.id
_entity.type
_entity.pdbx_description
1 polymer ?
#
loop_
_entity_poly.entity_id
_entity_poly.type
_entity_poly.pdbx_seq_one_letter_code
_entity_poly.pdbx_strand_id
1 'polypeptide(L)'
;MTIVTSLAALPKRIGARRDYTRLTGWLNDTLEALRVEVVPSQRAALMREACGLLEDLAARHTEAWGRDCDAEGRPAAVSIGTAAQLLGVVAETELTAAEDVRWAVRGLNGPVDSVGVVGADELVDADASAAEVAANWALMAERRLWAELGHCRDRAARARLLEQLHQQVRIHVGERAAGVLATVAATDWHLAGRHERCCPPEAPTVTRPLVAAVFFVIGVVLPVPLLPMTGPEQVLVAAGAVTGTAGALGARLWWIGRIGRSARRGGGER
;
A
#
# COMPACT_ATOMS: atom_id res chain seq x y z
N MET A 1 -26.72 -12.92 -30.19
CA MET A 1 -25.52 -13.05 -31.06
C MET A 1 -24.25 -12.69 -30.27
N THR A 2 -23.97 -13.44 -29.19
CA THR A 2 -22.98 -13.09 -28.15
C THR A 2 -22.06 -14.25 -27.77
N ILE A 3 -22.39 -15.48 -28.20
CA ILE A 3 -21.69 -16.71 -27.79
C ILE A 3 -20.46 -16.98 -28.68
N VAL A 4 -20.54 -16.68 -29.99
CA VAL A 4 -19.45 -16.95 -30.95
C VAL A 4 -18.26 -16.00 -30.74
N THR A 5 -18.49 -14.76 -30.31
CA THR A 5 -17.45 -13.79 -29.96
C THR A 5 -16.64 -14.20 -28.72
N SER A 6 -17.18 -15.11 -27.89
CA SER A 6 -16.53 -15.58 -26.67
C SER A 6 -15.42 -16.61 -26.94
N LEU A 7 -15.57 -17.48 -27.95
CA LEU A 7 -14.63 -18.59 -28.17
C LEU A 7 -13.31 -18.12 -28.80
N ALA A 8 -13.35 -17.18 -29.75
CA ALA A 8 -12.14 -16.61 -30.35
C ALA A 8 -11.31 -15.77 -29.36
N ALA A 9 -11.93 -15.29 -28.27
CA ALA A 9 -11.26 -14.55 -27.20
C ALA A 9 -10.54 -15.47 -26.19
N LEU A 10 -10.87 -16.77 -26.14
CA LEU A 10 -10.32 -17.70 -25.13
C LEU A 10 -8.78 -17.85 -25.23
N PRO A 11 -8.17 -18.08 -26.41
CA PRO A 11 -6.72 -18.24 -26.49
C PRO A 11 -5.98 -16.96 -26.06
N LYS A 12 -6.49 -15.78 -26.45
CA LYS A 12 -5.93 -14.48 -26.05
C LYS A 12 -5.99 -14.30 -24.53
N ARG A 13 -7.12 -14.63 -23.90
CA ARG A 13 -7.27 -14.58 -22.44
C ARG A 13 -6.31 -15.53 -21.71
N ILE A 14 -6.08 -16.73 -22.24
CA ILE A 14 -5.13 -17.68 -21.65
C ILE A 14 -3.70 -17.13 -21.71
N GLY A 15 -3.30 -16.57 -22.86
CA GLY A 15 -2.00 -15.89 -23.00
C GLY A 15 -1.85 -14.72 -22.03
N ALA A 16 -2.84 -13.82 -22.00
CA ALA A 16 -2.84 -12.67 -21.11
C ALA A 16 -2.76 -13.07 -19.62
N ARG A 17 -3.42 -14.15 -19.20
CA ARG A 17 -3.32 -14.68 -17.82
C ARG A 17 -1.93 -15.20 -17.49
N ARG A 18 -1.27 -15.90 -18.42
CA ARG A 18 0.11 -16.36 -18.19
C ARG A 18 1.08 -15.20 -18.04
N ASP A 19 0.96 -14.20 -18.91
CA ASP A 19 1.78 -12.98 -18.84
C ASP A 19 1.50 -12.22 -17.54
N TYR A 20 0.23 -12.11 -17.13
CA TYR A 20 -0.17 -11.50 -15.87
C TYR A 20 0.46 -12.22 -14.66
N THR A 21 0.41 -13.55 -14.62
CA THR A 21 1.04 -14.34 -13.55
C THR A 21 2.56 -14.14 -13.51
N ARG A 22 3.21 -14.10 -14.67
CA ARG A 22 4.66 -13.84 -14.76
C ARG A 22 5.02 -12.47 -14.23
N LEU A 23 4.30 -11.42 -14.65
CA LEU A 23 4.49 -10.05 -14.17
C LEU A 23 4.24 -9.94 -12.67
N THR A 24 3.23 -10.64 -12.15
CA THR A 24 2.96 -10.68 -10.70
C THR A 24 4.11 -11.33 -9.94
N GLY A 25 4.71 -12.39 -10.48
CA GLY A 25 5.91 -13.00 -9.93
C GLY A 25 7.07 -12.02 -9.86
N TRP A 26 7.38 -11.35 -10.97
CA TRP A 26 8.43 -10.32 -11.01
C TRP A 26 8.16 -9.17 -10.04
N LEU A 27 6.92 -8.68 -9.96
CA LEU A 27 6.56 -7.63 -9.00
C LEU A 27 6.84 -8.08 -7.56
N ASN A 28 6.46 -9.31 -7.20
CA ASN A 28 6.73 -9.83 -5.86
C ASN A 28 8.24 -9.94 -5.57
N ASP A 29 9.03 -10.39 -6.55
CA ASP A 29 10.49 -10.47 -6.42
C ASP A 29 11.11 -9.07 -6.23
N THR A 30 10.66 -8.07 -7.02
CA THR A 30 11.09 -6.67 -6.88
C THR A 30 10.70 -6.08 -5.53
N LEU A 31 9.49 -6.36 -5.04
CA LEU A 31 9.03 -5.89 -3.72
C LEU A 31 9.81 -6.54 -2.57
N GLU A 32 10.21 -7.80 -2.71
CA GLU A 32 11.05 -8.47 -1.72
C GLU A 32 12.48 -7.89 -1.72
N ALA A 33 13.05 -7.60 -2.90
CA ALA A 33 14.31 -6.89 -3.03
C ALA A 33 14.23 -5.49 -2.39
N LEU A 34 13.14 -4.77 -2.64
CA LEU A 34 12.89 -3.43 -2.06
C LEU A 34 12.88 -3.47 -0.51
N ARG A 35 12.40 -4.56 0.09
CA ARG A 35 12.30 -4.72 1.55
C ARG A 35 13.67 -4.78 2.24
N VAL A 36 14.68 -5.30 1.56
CA VAL A 36 16.04 -5.45 2.10
C VAL A 36 16.99 -4.35 1.66
N GLU A 37 16.61 -3.54 0.67
CA GLU A 37 17.45 -2.48 0.12
C GLU A 37 17.50 -1.25 1.04
N VAL A 38 18.71 -0.79 1.33
CA VAL A 38 18.98 0.32 2.25
C VAL A 38 19.48 1.56 1.49
N VAL A 39 20.13 1.36 0.34
CA VAL A 39 20.73 2.45 -0.44
C VAL A 39 19.61 3.21 -1.17
N PRO A 40 19.37 4.51 -0.87
CA PRO A 40 18.21 5.22 -1.40
C PRO A 40 18.11 5.25 -2.93
N SER A 41 19.24 5.39 -3.63
CA SER A 41 19.24 5.39 -5.10
C SER A 41 18.87 4.03 -5.70
N GLN A 42 19.27 2.92 -5.04
CA GLN A 42 18.92 1.57 -5.50
C GLN A 42 17.46 1.26 -5.15
N ARG A 43 17.02 1.69 -3.97
CA ARG A 43 15.61 1.57 -3.56
C ARG A 43 14.68 2.35 -4.49
N ALA A 44 15.03 3.58 -4.86
CA ALA A 44 14.31 4.36 -5.88
C ALA A 44 14.26 3.65 -7.24
N ALA A 45 15.36 3.02 -7.68
CA ALA A 45 15.39 2.26 -8.92
C ALA A 45 14.43 1.06 -8.89
N LEU A 46 14.42 0.29 -7.79
CA LEU A 46 13.48 -0.81 -7.58
C LEU A 46 12.02 -0.34 -7.52
N MET A 47 11.74 0.81 -6.90
CA MET A 47 10.39 1.40 -6.92
C MET A 47 9.95 1.78 -8.33
N ARG A 48 10.83 2.37 -9.15
CA ARG A 48 10.53 2.65 -10.57
C ARG A 48 10.27 1.38 -11.37
N GLU A 49 11.05 0.32 -11.12
CA GLU A 49 10.82 -0.99 -11.75
C GLU A 49 9.45 -1.57 -11.35
N ALA A 50 9.13 -1.59 -10.06
CA ALA A 50 7.83 -2.04 -9.57
C ALA A 50 6.67 -1.19 -10.10
N CYS A 51 6.88 0.12 -10.29
CA CYS A 51 5.93 1.02 -10.95
C CYS A 51 5.65 0.54 -12.39
N GLY A 52 6.69 0.30 -13.19
CA GLY A 52 6.54 -0.22 -14.56
C GLY A 52 5.81 -1.57 -14.61
N LEU A 53 6.13 -2.48 -13.68
CA LEU A 53 5.44 -3.77 -13.58
C LEU A 53 3.95 -3.62 -13.23
N LEU A 54 3.59 -2.66 -12.37
CA LEU A 54 2.19 -2.36 -12.06
C LEU A 54 1.45 -1.74 -13.25
N GLU A 55 2.09 -0.87 -14.03
CA GLU A 55 1.51 -0.33 -15.27
C GLU A 55 1.24 -1.45 -16.30
N ASP A 56 2.20 -2.35 -16.48
CA ASP A 56 2.04 -3.52 -17.36
C ASP A 56 0.92 -4.45 -16.88
N LEU A 57 0.82 -4.69 -15.56
CA LEU A 57 -0.28 -5.45 -14.96
C LEU A 57 -1.62 -4.76 -15.19
N ALA A 58 -1.72 -3.44 -14.99
CA ALA A 58 -2.94 -2.68 -15.22
C ALA A 58 -3.40 -2.79 -16.68
N ALA A 59 -2.47 -2.66 -17.63
CA ALA A 59 -2.75 -2.79 -19.06
C ALA A 59 -3.26 -4.20 -19.43
N ARG A 60 -2.67 -5.26 -18.86
CA ARG A 60 -3.05 -6.66 -19.14
C ARG A 60 -4.26 -7.15 -18.35
N HIS A 61 -4.63 -6.51 -17.24
CA HIS A 61 -5.70 -6.97 -16.36
C HIS A 61 -7.02 -7.15 -17.09
N THR A 62 -7.42 -6.15 -17.88
CA THR A 62 -8.70 -6.19 -18.62
C THR A 62 -8.73 -7.30 -19.66
N GLU A 63 -7.59 -7.60 -20.28
CA GLU A 63 -7.48 -8.71 -21.24
C GLU A 63 -7.53 -10.07 -20.53
N ALA A 64 -6.86 -10.21 -19.38
CA ALA A 64 -6.78 -11.46 -18.64
C ALA A 64 -8.10 -11.83 -17.93
N TRP A 65 -8.76 -10.85 -17.33
CA TRP A 65 -9.88 -11.05 -16.39
C TRP A 65 -11.19 -10.41 -16.84
N GLY A 66 -11.15 -9.49 -17.81
CA GLY A 66 -12.32 -8.71 -18.23
C GLY A 66 -12.49 -7.44 -17.41
N ARG A 67 -13.72 -6.90 -17.38
CA ARG A 67 -14.06 -5.68 -16.63
C ARG A 67 -14.33 -6.00 -15.16
N ASP A 68 -13.33 -6.54 -14.49
CA ASP A 68 -13.43 -6.81 -13.06
C ASP A 68 -13.34 -5.51 -12.25
N CYS A 69 -13.99 -5.49 -11.09
CA CYS A 69 -14.04 -4.31 -10.21
C CYS A 69 -13.38 -4.60 -8.86
N ASP A 70 -12.75 -3.57 -8.28
CA ASP A 70 -12.23 -3.61 -6.91
C ASP A 70 -13.35 -3.56 -5.86
N ALA A 71 -12.96 -3.59 -4.58
CA ALA A 71 -13.91 -3.56 -3.46
C ALA A 71 -14.78 -2.29 -3.41
N GLU A 72 -14.32 -1.20 -4.04
CA GLU A 72 -15.04 0.07 -4.15
C GLU A 72 -15.86 0.17 -5.46
N GLY A 73 -15.89 -0.88 -6.28
CA GLY A 73 -16.64 -0.92 -7.53
C GLY A 73 -15.95 -0.21 -8.70
N ARG A 74 -14.68 0.19 -8.56
CA ARG A 74 -13.89 0.80 -9.64
C ARG A 74 -13.24 -0.30 -10.48
N PRO A 75 -12.97 -0.08 -11.78
CA PRO A 75 -12.26 -1.06 -12.59
C PRO A 75 -10.90 -1.40 -11.96
N ALA A 76 -10.61 -2.68 -11.75
CA ALA A 76 -9.40 -3.12 -11.07
C ALA A 76 -8.11 -2.62 -11.77
N ALA A 77 -8.10 -2.57 -13.10
CA ALA A 77 -7.02 -1.99 -13.88
C ALA A 77 -6.69 -0.54 -13.49
N VAL A 78 -7.71 0.28 -13.20
CA VAL A 78 -7.53 1.66 -12.77
C VAL A 78 -6.90 1.70 -11.37
N SER A 79 -7.37 0.86 -10.45
CA SER A 79 -6.79 0.79 -9.10
C SER A 79 -5.31 0.37 -9.13
N ILE A 80 -4.95 -0.59 -9.99
CA ILE A 80 -3.56 -1.02 -10.17
C ILE A 80 -2.72 0.12 -10.76
N GLY A 81 -3.23 0.81 -11.79
CA GLY A 81 -2.55 1.97 -12.39
C GLY A 81 -2.34 3.13 -11.40
N THR A 82 -3.32 3.40 -10.51
CA THR A 82 -3.14 4.39 -9.44
C THR A 82 -2.04 3.98 -8.46
N ALA A 83 -1.95 2.69 -8.09
CA ALA A 83 -0.87 2.20 -7.25
C ALA A 83 0.51 2.38 -7.92
N ALA A 84 0.59 2.16 -9.23
CA ALA A 84 1.80 2.42 -10.01
C ALA A 84 2.22 3.90 -9.92
N GLN A 85 1.29 4.82 -10.20
CA GLN A 85 1.55 6.26 -10.15
C GLN A 85 2.05 6.73 -8.78
N LEU A 86 1.42 6.23 -7.70
CA LEU A 86 1.86 6.55 -6.34
C LEU A 86 3.29 6.06 -6.08
N LEU A 87 3.61 4.84 -6.52
CA LEU A 87 4.95 4.28 -6.37
C LEU A 87 6.00 5.06 -7.18
N GLY A 88 5.66 5.51 -8.38
CA GLY A 88 6.50 6.40 -9.18
C GLY A 88 6.80 7.74 -8.49
N VAL A 89 5.80 8.36 -7.88
CA VAL A 89 6.00 9.60 -7.10
C VAL A 89 6.95 9.36 -5.92
N VAL A 90 6.76 8.26 -5.17
CA VAL A 90 7.65 7.91 -4.05
C VAL A 90 9.09 7.68 -4.55
N ALA A 91 9.26 6.98 -5.67
CA ALA A 91 10.57 6.74 -6.27
C ALA A 91 11.30 8.04 -6.63
N GLU A 92 10.60 9.01 -7.23
CA GLU A 92 11.18 10.32 -7.55
C GLU A 92 11.57 11.09 -6.29
N THR A 93 10.70 11.12 -5.27
CA THR A 93 11.02 11.81 -4.01
C THR A 93 12.23 11.21 -3.31
N GLU A 94 12.38 9.88 -3.37
CA GLU A 94 13.52 9.20 -2.79
C GLU A 94 14.83 9.51 -3.55
N LEU A 95 14.76 9.62 -4.88
CA LEU A 95 15.90 9.99 -5.70
C LEU A 95 16.35 11.43 -5.41
N THR A 96 15.41 12.37 -5.35
CA THR A 96 15.71 13.78 -5.01
C THR A 96 16.35 13.87 -3.63
N ALA A 97 15.81 13.15 -2.63
CA ALA A 97 16.39 13.12 -1.28
C ALA A 97 17.82 12.55 -1.27
N ALA A 98 18.10 11.53 -2.10
CA ALA A 98 19.44 10.96 -2.23
C ALA A 98 20.45 11.95 -2.85
N GLU A 99 20.00 12.76 -3.82
CA GLU A 99 20.81 13.82 -4.44
C GLU A 99 21.12 14.96 -3.46
N ASP A 100 20.14 15.37 -2.66
CA ASP A 100 20.31 16.42 -1.64
C ASP A 100 21.35 16.02 -0.58
N VAL A 101 21.28 14.78 -0.07
CA VAL A 101 22.28 14.24 0.87
C VAL A 101 23.67 14.21 0.21
N ARG A 102 23.75 13.82 -1.06
CA ARG A 102 25.03 13.79 -1.79
C ARG A 102 25.62 15.19 -1.94
N TRP A 103 24.81 16.23 -2.22
CA TRP A 103 25.27 17.62 -2.29
C TRP A 103 25.75 18.13 -0.93
N ALA A 104 25.01 17.86 0.15
CA ALA A 104 25.41 18.25 1.50
C ALA A 104 26.75 17.62 1.92
N VAL A 105 26.93 16.32 1.67
CA VAL A 105 28.19 15.61 1.97
C VAL A 105 29.36 16.12 1.11
N ARG A 106 29.10 16.52 -0.14
CA ARG A 106 30.14 17.09 -1.02
C ARG A 106 30.55 18.50 -0.55
N GLY A 107 29.60 19.31 -0.07
CA GLY A 107 29.89 20.62 0.52
C GLY A 107 30.75 20.54 1.78
N LEU A 108 30.52 19.52 2.61
CA LEU A 108 31.32 19.26 3.82
C LEU A 108 32.75 18.74 3.53
N ASN A 109 32.98 18.13 2.37
CA ASN A 109 34.26 17.53 1.98
C ASN A 109 35.02 18.35 0.91
N GLY A 110 34.63 19.60 0.67
CA GLY A 110 35.43 20.51 -0.16
C GLY A 110 36.85 20.66 0.43
N PRO A 111 37.90 20.89 -0.40
CA PRO A 111 39.24 21.10 0.11
C PRO A 111 39.21 22.25 1.13
N VAL A 112 39.62 21.95 2.36
CA VAL A 112 39.84 22.94 3.42
C VAL A 112 41.12 23.72 3.08
N ASP A 113 41.12 24.38 1.92
CA ASP A 113 42.16 25.31 1.56
C ASP A 113 41.87 26.61 2.31
N SER A 114 42.53 26.75 3.45
CA SER A 114 42.69 27.96 4.25
C SER A 114 41.40 28.64 4.74
N VAL A 115 40.93 28.19 5.91
CA VAL A 115 40.23 29.08 6.84
C VAL A 115 41.25 30.17 7.24
N GLY A 116 41.23 31.28 6.51
CA GLY A 116 41.86 32.51 6.94
C GLY A 116 41.26 32.90 8.29
N VAL A 117 42.13 33.20 9.25
CA VAL A 117 41.76 33.75 10.55
C VAL A 117 41.08 35.10 10.30
N VAL A 118 39.75 35.11 10.21
CA VAL A 118 38.95 36.32 10.11
C VAL A 118 38.89 36.94 11.50
N GLY A 119 39.43 38.17 11.58
CA GLY A 119 39.46 38.97 12.80
C GLY A 119 38.06 39.42 13.24
N ALA A 120 37.97 39.72 14.52
CA ALA A 120 36.80 40.18 15.27
C ALA A 120 36.11 41.42 14.67
N ASP A 121 35.28 41.23 13.64
CA ASP A 121 34.22 42.14 13.21
C ASP A 121 32.86 41.41 13.26
N GLU A 122 32.69 40.63 14.34
CA GLU A 122 31.70 39.60 14.61
C GLU A 122 30.41 40.21 15.19
N LEU A 123 29.70 41.00 14.38
CA LEU A 123 28.37 41.52 14.75
C LEU A 123 27.32 41.41 13.63
N VAL A 124 27.66 40.74 12.51
CA VAL A 124 26.78 40.54 11.36
C VAL A 124 26.15 39.12 11.32
N ASP A 125 26.60 38.17 12.15
CA ASP A 125 26.14 36.77 12.09
C ASP A 125 24.93 36.41 12.98
N ALA A 126 24.41 37.36 13.77
CA ALA A 126 23.23 37.10 14.60
C ALA A 126 21.97 36.80 13.75
N ASP A 127 21.78 37.50 12.63
CA ASP A 127 20.63 37.30 11.75
C ASP A 127 20.73 36.00 10.93
N ALA A 128 21.95 35.59 10.57
CA ALA A 128 22.20 34.30 9.91
C ALA A 128 21.85 33.12 10.84
N SER A 129 22.21 33.23 12.12
CA SER A 129 21.88 32.20 13.12
C SER A 129 20.37 32.08 13.38
N ALA A 130 19.63 33.20 13.35
CA ALA A 130 18.18 33.20 13.53
C ALA A 130 17.45 32.55 12.34
N ALA A 131 17.90 32.82 11.11
CA ALA A 131 17.36 32.21 9.90
C ALA A 131 17.61 30.69 9.87
N GLU A 132 18.81 30.25 10.28
CA GLU A 132 19.15 28.83 10.35
C GLU A 132 18.32 28.09 11.42
N VAL A 133 18.17 28.69 12.60
CA VAL A 133 17.31 28.15 13.67
C VAL A 133 15.85 28.07 13.19
N ALA A 134 15.33 29.09 12.52
CA ALA A 134 13.97 29.08 11.97
C ALA A 134 13.77 27.98 10.91
N ALA A 135 14.75 27.78 10.03
CA ALA A 135 14.73 26.71 9.03
C ALA A 135 14.72 25.31 9.69
N ASN A 136 15.52 25.12 10.74
CA ASN A 136 15.57 23.85 11.47
C ASN A 136 14.25 23.57 12.23
N TRP A 137 13.64 24.59 12.83
CA TRP A 137 12.31 24.48 13.43
C TRP A 137 11.22 24.11 12.42
N ALA A 138 11.23 24.72 11.23
CA ALA A 138 10.30 24.37 10.16
C ALA A 138 10.45 22.90 9.74
N LEU A 139 11.69 22.43 9.59
CA LEU A 139 11.98 21.03 9.26
C LEU A 139 11.49 20.06 10.35
N MET A 140 11.68 20.41 11.64
CA MET A 140 11.17 19.58 12.74
C MET A 140 9.64 19.55 12.79
N ALA A 141 8.98 20.69 12.53
CA ALA A 141 7.53 20.77 12.45
C ALA A 141 6.98 19.90 11.31
N GLU A 142 7.62 19.93 10.14
CA GLU A 142 7.25 19.08 9.01
C GLU A 142 7.41 17.58 9.34
N ARG A 143 8.54 17.18 9.92
CA ARG A 143 8.78 15.79 10.35
C ARG A 143 7.73 15.29 11.33
N ARG A 144 7.30 16.14 12.26
CA ARG A 144 6.23 15.82 13.22
C ARG A 144 4.90 15.59 12.51
N LEU A 145 4.53 16.43 11.54
CA LEU A 145 3.32 16.26 10.76
C LEU A 145 3.32 14.95 9.96
N TRP A 146 4.45 14.58 9.35
CA TRP A 146 4.60 13.29 8.67
C TRP A 146 4.41 12.10 9.63
N ALA A 147 4.99 12.17 10.83
CA ALA A 147 4.83 11.13 11.85
C ALA A 147 3.37 11.02 12.34
N GLU A 148 2.72 12.16 12.61
CA GLU A 148 1.31 12.21 13.02
C GLU A 148 0.40 11.66 11.90
N LEU A 149 0.69 12.00 10.64
CA LEU A 149 -0.03 11.49 9.48
C LEU A 149 0.05 9.96 9.38
N GLY A 150 1.24 9.38 9.58
CA GLY A 150 1.46 7.93 9.54
C GLY A 150 0.67 7.14 10.60
N HIS A 151 0.32 7.79 11.71
CA HIS A 151 -0.47 7.18 12.79
C HIS A 151 -1.97 7.55 12.75
N CYS A 152 -2.39 8.46 11.86
CA CYS A 152 -3.74 8.98 11.82
C CYS A 152 -4.71 8.00 11.11
N ARG A 153 -5.59 7.35 11.90
CA ARG A 153 -6.63 6.45 11.39
C ARG A 153 -7.93 7.16 11.00
N ASP A 154 -8.23 8.28 11.64
CA ASP A 154 -9.39 9.09 11.31
C ASP A 154 -9.15 9.87 10.01
N ARG A 155 -10.06 9.76 9.04
CA ARG A 155 -9.92 10.38 7.73
C ARG A 155 -10.05 11.90 7.79
N ALA A 156 -10.89 12.44 8.68
CA ALA A 156 -11.04 13.89 8.82
C ALA A 156 -9.77 14.51 9.41
N ALA A 157 -9.23 13.92 10.48
CA ALA A 157 -7.94 14.33 11.05
C ALA A 157 -6.80 14.18 10.03
N ARG A 158 -6.78 13.09 9.25
CA ARG A 158 -5.76 12.85 8.22
C ARG A 158 -5.81 13.91 7.11
N ALA A 159 -7.01 14.29 6.66
CA ALA A 159 -7.19 15.37 5.67
C ALA A 159 -6.60 16.70 6.15
N ARG A 160 -6.84 17.08 7.43
CA ARG A 160 -6.27 18.31 8.02
C ARG A 160 -4.75 18.27 8.09
N LEU A 161 -4.17 17.13 8.48
CA LEU A 161 -2.70 16.96 8.50
C LEU A 161 -2.11 17.06 7.09
N LEU A 162 -2.78 16.50 6.08
CA LEU A 162 -2.38 16.62 4.67
C LEU A 162 -2.46 18.06 4.16
N GLU A 163 -3.48 18.84 4.56
CA GLU A 163 -3.57 20.28 4.24
C GLU A 163 -2.45 21.08 4.88
N GLN A 164 -2.10 20.78 6.14
CA GLN A 164 -0.98 21.43 6.83
C GLN A 164 0.35 21.09 6.15
N LEU A 165 0.57 19.82 5.79
CA LEU A 165 1.74 19.39 5.02
C LEU A 165 1.78 20.04 3.63
N HIS A 166 0.64 20.15 2.94
CA HIS A 166 0.56 20.85 1.65
C HIS A 166 1.09 22.28 1.76
N GLN A 167 0.70 23.03 2.81
CA GLN A 167 1.20 24.40 3.01
C GLN A 167 2.72 24.46 3.22
N GLN A 168 3.29 23.54 4.01
CA GLN A 168 4.73 23.48 4.26
C GLN A 168 5.51 23.07 3.00
N VAL A 169 5.09 21.99 2.34
CA VAL A 169 5.72 21.48 1.11
C VAL A 169 5.62 22.49 -0.03
N ARG A 170 4.52 23.26 -0.11
CA ARG A 170 4.38 24.33 -1.10
C ARG A 170 5.47 25.40 -0.95
N ILE A 171 5.82 25.77 0.29
CA ILE A 171 6.85 26.79 0.57
C ILE A 171 8.24 26.26 0.21
N HIS A 172 8.54 25.01 0.55
CA HIS A 172 9.89 24.45 0.42
C HIS A 172 10.18 23.81 -0.94
N VAL A 173 9.21 23.10 -1.52
CA VAL A 173 9.39 22.26 -2.72
C VAL A 173 8.64 22.85 -3.93
N GLY A 174 7.57 23.60 -3.69
CA GLY A 174 6.79 24.28 -4.71
C GLY A 174 5.40 23.68 -4.97
N GLU A 175 4.56 24.45 -5.67
CA GLU A 175 3.12 24.19 -5.83
C GLU A 175 2.81 22.83 -6.48
N ARG A 176 3.59 22.42 -7.49
CA ARG A 176 3.33 21.16 -8.22
C ARG A 176 3.43 19.93 -7.32
N ALA A 177 4.48 19.87 -6.49
CA ALA A 177 4.66 18.76 -5.56
C ALA A 177 3.59 18.78 -4.46
N ALA A 178 3.27 19.98 -3.96
CA ALA A 178 2.26 20.15 -2.94
C ALA A 178 0.84 19.79 -3.42
N GLY A 179 0.52 19.98 -4.70
CA GLY A 179 -0.82 19.72 -5.26
C GLY A 179 -1.32 18.29 -5.08
N VAL A 180 -0.42 17.31 -5.01
CA VAL A 180 -0.78 15.90 -4.73
C VAL A 180 -1.38 15.78 -3.32
N LEU A 181 -0.78 16.41 -2.31
CA LEU A 181 -1.25 16.38 -0.93
C LEU A 181 -2.64 17.02 -0.80
N ALA A 182 -2.90 18.12 -1.51
CA ALA A 182 -4.22 18.74 -1.53
C ALA A 182 -5.28 17.82 -2.15
N THR A 183 -4.93 17.07 -3.20
CA THR A 183 -5.85 16.11 -3.85
C THR A 183 -6.19 14.94 -2.92
N VAL A 184 -5.19 14.42 -2.20
CA VAL A 184 -5.41 13.35 -1.21
C VAL A 184 -6.24 13.86 -0.03
N ALA A 185 -5.97 15.08 0.47
CA ALA A 185 -6.75 15.70 1.53
C ALA A 185 -8.23 15.88 1.14
N ALA A 186 -8.51 16.38 -0.07
CA ALA A 186 -9.86 16.53 -0.58
C ALA A 186 -10.59 15.18 -0.69
N THR A 187 -9.87 14.13 -1.09
CA THR A 187 -10.40 12.76 -1.16
C THR A 187 -10.77 12.26 0.23
N ASP A 188 -9.90 12.47 1.22
CA ASP A 188 -10.16 12.07 2.60
C ASP A 188 -11.31 12.83 3.25
N TRP A 189 -11.45 14.14 2.99
CA TRP A 189 -12.60 14.92 3.41
C TRP A 189 -13.91 14.36 2.86
N HIS A 190 -13.94 14.08 1.56
CA HIS A 190 -15.11 13.52 0.89
C HIS A 190 -15.50 12.15 1.46
N LEU A 191 -14.49 11.32 1.74
CA LEU A 191 -14.70 10.00 2.34
C LEU A 191 -15.12 10.08 3.82
N ALA A 192 -14.60 11.05 4.57
CA ALA A 192 -15.02 11.31 5.95
C ALA A 192 -16.50 11.72 6.00
N GLY A 193 -16.95 12.61 5.11
CA GLY A 193 -18.35 13.05 5.03
C GLY A 193 -19.34 11.97 4.57
N ARG A 194 -18.88 10.93 3.88
CA ARG A 194 -19.73 9.78 3.49
C ARG A 194 -19.92 8.77 4.62
N HIS A 195 -19.05 8.75 5.62
CA HIS A 195 -19.15 7.78 6.72
C HIS A 195 -20.35 8.03 7.64
N GLU A 196 -20.82 9.27 7.76
CA GLU A 196 -21.98 9.59 8.61
C GLU A 196 -23.33 9.16 8.01
N ARG A 197 -23.41 8.89 6.70
CA ARG A 197 -24.68 8.56 6.03
C ARG A 197 -24.75 7.15 5.45
N CYS A 198 -23.63 6.44 5.39
CA CYS A 198 -23.54 5.13 4.73
C CYS A 198 -22.84 4.07 5.58
N CYS A 199 -23.02 4.07 6.91
CA CYS A 199 -22.84 2.85 7.68
C CYS A 199 -24.17 2.08 7.72
N PRO A 200 -24.51 1.24 6.72
CA PRO A 200 -25.36 0.11 7.04
C PRO A 200 -24.64 -0.68 8.15
N PRO A 201 -25.36 -1.27 9.11
CA PRO A 201 -24.75 -2.12 10.13
C PRO A 201 -23.84 -3.12 9.42
N GLU A 202 -22.58 -3.19 9.84
CA GLU A 202 -21.53 -4.02 9.22
C GLU A 202 -22.14 -5.35 8.75
N ALA A 203 -22.33 -5.48 7.43
CA ALA A 203 -22.68 -6.76 6.88
C ALA A 203 -21.52 -7.69 7.28
N PRO A 204 -21.78 -8.81 7.97
CA PRO A 204 -20.72 -9.70 8.42
C PRO A 204 -19.87 -10.05 7.20
N THR A 205 -18.61 -9.64 7.21
CA THR A 205 -17.67 -9.84 6.12
C THR A 205 -17.31 -11.32 6.05
N VAL A 206 -18.17 -12.11 5.43
CA VAL A 206 -18.00 -13.56 5.21
C VAL A 206 -16.80 -13.85 4.32
N THR A 207 -16.30 -12.87 3.56
CA THR A 207 -15.18 -13.02 2.62
C THR A 207 -13.84 -13.26 3.30
N ARG A 208 -13.52 -12.58 4.41
CA ARG A 208 -12.24 -12.80 5.14
C ARG A 208 -12.06 -14.20 5.71
N PRO A 209 -13.03 -14.80 6.44
CA PRO A 209 -12.89 -16.15 6.97
C PRO A 209 -12.90 -17.21 5.86
N LEU A 210 -13.59 -16.99 4.74
CA LEU A 210 -13.61 -17.92 3.62
C LEU A 210 -12.26 -17.94 2.90
N VAL A 211 -11.65 -16.78 2.66
CA VAL A 211 -10.30 -16.69 2.09
C VAL A 211 -9.26 -17.34 3.02
N ALA A 212 -9.32 -17.05 4.33
CA ALA A 212 -8.43 -17.68 5.30
C ALA A 212 -8.61 -19.21 5.38
N ALA A 213 -9.85 -19.71 5.27
CA ALA A 213 -10.14 -21.13 5.25
C ALA A 213 -9.58 -21.83 3.99
N VAL A 214 -9.70 -21.20 2.82
CA VAL A 214 -9.13 -21.72 1.57
C VAL A 214 -7.61 -21.82 1.65
N PHE A 215 -6.93 -20.78 2.13
CA PHE A 215 -5.48 -20.81 2.31
C PHE A 215 -5.03 -21.83 3.36
N PHE A 216 -5.81 -22.01 4.44
CA PHE A 216 -5.53 -23.05 5.44
C PHE A 216 -5.66 -24.46 4.84
N VAL A 217 -6.71 -24.73 4.07
CA VAL A 217 -6.90 -26.02 3.39
C VAL A 217 -5.77 -26.29 2.40
N ILE A 218 -5.36 -25.29 1.61
CA ILE A 218 -4.22 -25.42 0.69
C ILE A 218 -2.95 -25.72 1.49
N GLY A 219 -2.66 -24.95 2.54
CA GLY A 219 -1.45 -25.13 3.37
C GLY A 219 -1.37 -26.48 4.07
N VAL A 220 -2.52 -27.10 4.41
CA VAL A 220 -2.56 -28.40 5.07
C VAL A 220 -2.56 -29.57 4.06
N VAL A 221 -3.19 -29.42 2.90
CA VAL A 221 -3.30 -30.50 1.89
C VAL A 221 -2.06 -30.61 1.00
N LEU A 222 -1.45 -29.48 0.64
CA LEU A 222 -0.27 -29.46 -0.24
C LEU A 222 0.96 -30.22 0.29
N PRO A 223 1.28 -30.24 1.60
CA PRO A 223 2.44 -30.97 2.12
C PRO A 223 2.21 -32.47 2.37
N VAL A 224 0.97 -32.96 2.38
CA VAL A 224 0.67 -34.40 2.63
C VAL A 224 1.42 -35.35 1.69
N PRO A 225 1.50 -35.13 0.35
CA PRO A 225 2.23 -36.03 -0.54
C PRO A 225 3.75 -35.97 -0.38
N LEU A 226 4.29 -34.99 0.36
CA LEU A 226 5.73 -34.87 0.65
C LEU A 226 6.15 -35.63 1.91
N LEU A 227 5.20 -36.13 2.69
CA LEU A 227 5.50 -36.93 3.88
C LEU A 227 5.94 -38.35 3.46
N PRO A 228 7.02 -38.89 4.05
CA PRO A 228 7.53 -40.24 3.77
C PRO A 228 6.64 -41.31 4.43
N MET A 229 5.35 -41.31 4.10
CA MET A 229 4.34 -42.23 4.60
C MET A 229 3.86 -43.14 3.47
N THR A 230 3.37 -44.32 3.84
CA THR A 230 2.80 -45.24 2.85
C THR A 230 1.42 -44.74 2.38
N GLY A 231 1.00 -45.15 1.17
CA GLY A 231 -0.26 -44.72 0.56
C GLY A 231 -1.50 -44.75 1.49
N PRO A 232 -1.77 -45.82 2.27
CA PRO A 232 -2.94 -45.85 3.15
C PRO A 232 -2.84 -44.89 4.34
N GLU A 233 -1.64 -44.62 4.86
CA GLU A 233 -1.42 -43.68 5.96
C GLU A 233 -1.63 -42.23 5.50
N GLN A 234 -1.21 -41.90 4.27
CA GLN A 234 -1.47 -40.59 3.67
C GLN A 234 -2.97 -40.31 3.52
N VAL A 235 -3.77 -41.31 3.14
CA VAL A 235 -5.23 -41.18 3.04
C VAL A 235 -5.87 -40.93 4.40
N LEU A 236 -5.43 -41.63 5.45
CA LEU A 236 -5.93 -41.43 6.82
C LEU A 236 -5.60 -40.02 7.35
N VAL A 237 -4.38 -39.53 7.13
CA VAL A 237 -3.97 -38.18 7.54
C VAL A 237 -4.72 -37.10 6.78
N ALA A 238 -4.88 -37.26 5.46
CA ALA A 238 -5.66 -36.34 4.63
C ALA A 238 -7.14 -36.31 5.06
N ALA A 239 -7.74 -37.47 5.30
CA ALA A 239 -9.12 -37.57 5.76
C ALA A 239 -9.31 -36.91 7.13
N GLY A 240 -8.39 -37.13 8.07
CA GLY A 240 -8.42 -36.49 9.39
C GLY A 240 -8.33 -34.96 9.32
N ALA A 241 -7.42 -34.43 8.50
CA ALA A 241 -7.25 -33.00 8.29
C ALA A 241 -8.49 -32.34 7.67
N VAL A 242 -9.08 -32.96 6.65
CA VAL A 242 -10.31 -32.48 5.99
C VAL A 242 -11.50 -32.50 6.95
N THR A 243 -11.65 -33.57 7.73
CA THR A 243 -12.78 -33.71 8.66
C THR A 243 -12.67 -32.73 9.83
N GLY A 244 -11.47 -32.54 10.38
CA GLY A 244 -11.21 -31.59 11.46
C GLY A 244 -11.45 -30.14 11.02
N THR A 245 -11.01 -29.76 9.82
CA THR A 245 -11.24 -28.42 9.27
C THR A 245 -12.71 -28.14 8.97
N ALA A 246 -13.42 -29.11 8.36
CA ALA A 246 -14.86 -29.01 8.14
C ALA A 246 -15.64 -28.85 9.47
N GLY A 247 -15.26 -29.60 10.50
CA GLY A 247 -15.84 -29.49 11.84
C GLY A 247 -15.62 -28.12 12.48
N ALA A 248 -14.40 -27.58 12.42
CA ALA A 248 -14.07 -26.27 12.95
C ALA A 248 -14.83 -25.12 12.24
N LEU A 249 -14.95 -25.21 10.90
CA LEU A 249 -15.76 -24.28 10.10
C LEU A 249 -17.24 -24.35 10.47
N GLY A 250 -17.79 -25.56 10.59
CA GLY A 250 -19.18 -25.78 11.00
C GLY A 250 -19.48 -25.20 12.39
N ALA A 251 -18.62 -25.47 13.38
CA ALA A 251 -18.76 -24.95 14.74
C ALA A 251 -18.70 -23.41 14.78
N ARG A 252 -17.79 -22.80 14.01
CA ARG A 252 -17.66 -21.34 13.92
C ARG A 252 -18.88 -20.69 13.28
N LEU A 253 -19.37 -21.23 12.16
CA LEU A 253 -20.59 -20.74 11.49
C LEU A 253 -21.82 -20.88 12.40
N TRP A 254 -21.92 -21.98 13.13
CA TRP A 254 -22.99 -22.19 14.10
C TRP A 254 -22.94 -21.15 15.24
N TRP A 255 -21.75 -20.84 15.77
CA TRP A 255 -21.56 -19.84 16.82
C TRP A 255 -21.93 -18.43 16.36
N ILE A 256 -21.50 -18.02 15.15
CA ILE A 256 -21.89 -16.73 14.55
C ILE A 256 -23.41 -16.65 14.38
N GLY A 257 -24.04 -17.73 13.89
CA GLY A 257 -25.50 -17.83 13.76
C GLY A 257 -26.24 -17.81 15.10
N ARG A 258 -25.59 -18.20 16.21
CA ARG A 258 -26.17 -18.11 17.56
C ARG A 258 -26.17 -16.66 18.07
N ILE A 259 -25.09 -15.91 17.87
CA ILE A 259 -24.96 -14.51 18.32
C ILE A 259 -25.95 -13.59 17.58
N GLY A 260 -26.12 -13.80 16.28
CA GLY A 260 -27.10 -13.03 15.50
C GLY A 260 -28.55 -13.24 15.96
N ARG A 261 -28.88 -14.41 16.52
CA ARG A 261 -30.22 -14.72 17.04
C ARG A 261 -30.49 -14.12 18.43
N SER A 262 -29.46 -14.04 19.28
CA SER A 262 -29.58 -13.36 20.58
C SER A 262 -29.75 -11.84 20.43
N ALA A 263 -29.08 -11.22 19.47
CA ALA A 263 -29.20 -9.78 19.21
C ALA A 263 -30.62 -9.36 18.74
N ARG A 264 -31.29 -10.21 17.95
CA ARG A 264 -32.66 -9.91 17.46
C ARG A 264 -33.75 -10.06 18.53
N ARG A 265 -33.51 -10.82 19.61
CA ARG A 265 -34.51 -10.98 20.69
C ARG A 265 -34.47 -9.87 21.73
N GLY A 266 -33.37 -9.11 21.85
CA GLY A 266 -33.23 -8.04 22.84
C GLY A 266 -33.72 -6.65 22.40
N GLY A 267 -34.12 -6.47 21.13
CA GLY A 267 -34.52 -5.16 20.58
C GLY A 267 -36.04 -4.90 20.54
N GLY A 268 -36.86 -5.79 21.10
CA GLY A 268 -38.33 -5.73 21.01
C GLY A 268 -39.05 -5.16 22.24
N GLU A 269 -38.34 -4.75 23.28
CA GLU A 269 -38.92 -4.17 24.50
C GLU A 269 -38.33 -2.76 24.74
N ARG A 270 -38.74 -1.79 23.92
CA ARG A 270 -38.68 -0.35 24.24
C ARG A 270 -39.81 0.38 23.54
#